data_AF-A0AAU9UGP7-F1
#
_entry.id   AF-A0AAU9UGP7-F1
#
_cell.length_a   1.000
_cell.length_b   1.000
_cell.length_c   1.000
_cell.angle_alpha   90.00
_cell.angle_beta   90.00
_cell.angle_gamma   90.00
#
_symmetry.space_group_name_H-M   'P 1'
#
loop_
_entity.id
_entity.type
_entity.pdbx_description
1 polymer ?
#
loop_
_entity_poly.entity_id
_entity_poly.type
_entity_poly.pdbx_seq_one_letter_code
_entity_poly.pdbx_strand_id
1 'polypeptide(L)'
;MTHKSRELSVNASENARAVSYYYLCLSGCITRAEKAGEVRESIQTLLTVSADLCHPYLPDAGSEWTYAKQALRTALGKSVCGSRAEFCMLFAKGASLGQCGDFVRAARTAHLLRAIAEMDHQIVQEAFGEGGWPLEFRAAVARLLSQHAPNEKEAPRTTALHLSNQRLDQTLSETMVLDLIVLVGFVVVNNPQLQETICEGWSVIKALCTLPANWLVSQARSHALLPTLIALSERPASAAAIASELSMTMLEEFYESPEAQKIKLIQVIKQGRTKKGPGKK
;
A
#
# COMPACT_ATOMS: atom_id res chain seq x y z
N MET A 1 33.30 -1.59 24.69
CA MET A 1 31.85 -1.37 24.88
C MET A 1 31.16 -1.88 23.64
N THR A 2 30.48 -3.00 23.80
CA THR A 2 30.50 -4.13 22.87
C THR A 2 29.13 -4.31 22.21
N HIS A 3 29.12 -4.95 21.04
CA HIS A 3 27.96 -5.34 20.21
C HIS A 3 26.64 -5.58 20.97
N LYS A 4 26.73 -6.20 22.15
CA LYS A 4 25.62 -6.51 23.09
C LYS A 4 24.84 -5.29 23.57
N SER A 5 25.48 -4.13 23.78
CA SER A 5 24.81 -2.88 24.16
C SER A 5 24.05 -2.23 23.00
N ARG A 6 24.46 -2.48 21.75
CA ARG A 6 23.71 -2.06 20.55
C ARG A 6 22.48 -2.95 20.34
N GLU A 7 22.59 -4.26 20.50
CA GLU A 7 21.45 -5.20 20.43
C GLU A 7 20.40 -4.92 21.51
N LEU A 8 20.81 -4.64 22.75
CA LEU A 8 19.88 -4.28 23.84
C LEU A 8 19.18 -2.93 23.61
N SER A 9 19.87 -1.96 23.03
CA SER A 9 19.30 -0.65 22.66
C SER A 9 18.30 -0.76 21.50
N VAL A 10 18.56 -1.64 20.54
CA VAL A 10 17.69 -1.90 19.39
C VAL A 10 16.43 -2.63 19.87
N ASN A 11 16.57 -3.68 20.67
CA ASN A 11 15.44 -4.41 21.26
C ASN A 11 14.54 -3.53 22.17
N ALA A 12 15.12 -2.59 22.93
CA ALA A 12 14.34 -1.68 23.78
C ALA A 12 13.56 -0.63 22.96
N SER A 13 14.15 -0.13 21.87
CA SER A 13 13.48 0.75 20.90
C SER A 13 12.37 0.01 20.15
N GLU A 14 12.58 -1.26 19.82
CA GLU A 14 11.62 -2.12 19.14
C GLU A 14 10.41 -2.45 20.03
N ASN A 15 10.64 -2.79 21.30
CA ASN A 15 9.58 -2.98 22.29
C ASN A 15 8.75 -1.70 22.50
N ALA A 16 9.38 -0.53 22.52
CA ALA A 16 8.65 0.74 22.66
C ALA A 16 7.71 1.02 21.46
N ARG A 17 8.10 0.63 20.23
CA ARG A 17 7.31 0.87 19.00
C ARG A 17 6.06 -0.01 18.93
N ALA A 18 6.20 -1.31 19.22
CA ALA A 18 5.06 -2.21 19.31
C ALA A 18 4.09 -1.79 20.43
N VAL A 19 4.63 -1.32 21.56
CA VAL A 19 3.84 -0.83 22.70
C VAL A 19 3.09 0.47 22.39
N SER A 20 3.69 1.42 21.65
CA SER A 20 2.99 2.66 21.25
C SER A 20 1.82 2.40 20.30
N TYR A 21 2.00 1.52 19.30
CA TYR A 21 0.92 1.11 18.39
C TYR A 21 -0.20 0.37 19.12
N TYR A 22 0.19 -0.55 20.01
CA TYR A 22 -0.70 -1.32 20.88
C TYR A 22 -1.53 -0.41 21.81
N TYR A 23 -0.91 0.62 22.39
CA TYR A 23 -1.59 1.59 23.26
C TYR A 23 -2.64 2.42 22.49
N LEU A 24 -2.33 2.86 21.27
CA LEU A 24 -3.28 3.60 20.42
C LEU A 24 -4.49 2.75 20.00
N CYS A 25 -4.27 1.47 19.70
CA CYS A 25 -5.34 0.54 19.33
C CYS A 25 -6.24 0.18 20.53
N LEU A 26 -5.66 -0.08 21.71
CA LEU A 26 -6.39 -0.49 22.91
C LEU A 26 -7.13 0.64 23.65
N SER A 27 -6.66 1.88 23.51
CA SER A 27 -7.29 3.02 24.20
C SER A 27 -8.70 3.38 23.65
N GLY A 28 -9.18 2.68 22.62
CA GLY A 28 -10.45 2.98 21.97
C GLY A 28 -10.43 4.33 21.26
N CYS A 29 -9.24 4.83 20.89
CA CYS A 29 -9.08 6.03 20.08
C CYS A 29 -9.64 5.81 18.67
N ILE A 30 -9.45 4.61 18.12
CA ILE A 30 -9.94 4.20 16.80
C ILE A 30 -11.48 4.15 16.77
N THR A 31 -12.11 3.51 17.75
CA THR A 31 -13.58 3.40 17.84
C THR A 31 -14.27 4.73 18.14
N ARG A 32 -13.56 5.71 18.72
CA ARG A 32 -14.05 7.07 18.96
C ARG A 32 -13.75 8.04 17.82
N ALA A 33 -12.86 7.69 16.88
CA ALA A 33 -12.42 8.57 15.80
C ALA A 33 -13.53 8.91 14.80
N GLU A 34 -14.51 8.01 14.59
CA GLU A 34 -15.65 8.27 13.69
C GLU A 34 -16.49 9.49 14.12
N LYS A 35 -16.47 9.83 15.41
CA LYS A 35 -17.23 10.96 15.99
C LYS A 35 -16.35 12.18 16.28
N ALA A 36 -15.06 12.13 15.96
CA ALA A 36 -14.06 13.03 16.52
C ALA A 36 -13.77 14.32 15.69
N GLY A 37 -14.48 14.56 14.58
CA GLY A 37 -14.32 15.78 13.78
C GLY A 37 -12.86 16.01 13.35
N GLU A 38 -12.32 17.19 13.63
CA GLU A 38 -10.91 17.57 13.34
C GLU A 38 -9.87 16.68 14.04
N VAL A 39 -10.20 16.08 15.19
CA VAL A 39 -9.29 15.18 15.93
C VAL A 39 -9.03 13.87 15.16
N ARG A 40 -9.90 13.54 14.19
CA ARG A 40 -9.72 12.38 13.30
C ARG A 40 -8.45 12.49 12.46
N GLU A 41 -8.07 13.69 12.01
CA GLU A 41 -6.84 13.89 11.22
C GLU A 41 -5.58 13.69 12.06
N SER A 42 -5.60 14.12 13.32
CA SER A 42 -4.53 13.87 14.28
C SER A 42 -4.41 12.37 14.62
N ILE A 43 -5.53 11.67 14.79
CA ILE A 43 -5.54 10.22 15.02
C ILE A 43 -5.03 9.48 13.78
N GLN A 44 -5.46 9.87 12.58
CA GLN A 44 -4.99 9.27 11.34
C GLN A 44 -3.49 9.50 11.12
N THR A 45 -3.00 10.69 11.43
CA THR A 45 -1.56 11.01 11.38
C THR A 45 -0.79 10.17 12.39
N LEU A 46 -1.29 10.03 13.62
CA LEU A 46 -0.69 9.17 14.64
C LEU A 46 -0.69 7.69 14.22
N LEU A 47 -1.78 7.20 13.63
CA LEU A 47 -1.86 5.83 13.11
C LEU A 47 -0.90 5.61 11.95
N THR A 48 -0.75 6.59 11.06
CA THR A 48 0.19 6.56 9.93
C THR A 48 1.61 6.48 10.46
N VAL A 49 2.01 7.42 11.33
CA VAL A 49 3.33 7.43 11.97
C VAL A 49 3.59 6.14 12.74
N SER A 50 2.59 5.62 13.45
CA SER A 50 2.75 4.37 14.20
C SER A 50 2.91 3.18 13.25
N ALA A 51 2.20 3.15 12.13
CA ALA A 51 2.33 2.09 11.13
C ALA A 51 3.69 2.15 10.40
N ASP A 52 4.21 3.34 10.14
CA ASP A 52 5.54 3.58 9.57
C ASP A 52 6.65 3.16 10.54
N LEU A 53 6.46 3.42 11.83
CA LEU A 53 7.36 2.95 12.88
C LEU A 53 7.29 1.42 13.08
N CYS A 54 6.21 0.79 12.64
CA CYS A 54 6.00 -0.66 12.64
C CYS A 54 6.41 -1.35 11.32
N HIS A 55 6.86 -0.58 10.31
CA HIS A 55 7.33 -1.14 9.04
C HIS A 55 8.59 -2.00 9.27
N PRO A 56 8.70 -3.17 8.61
CA PRO A 56 9.39 -4.29 9.21
C PRO A 56 10.91 -4.23 9.03
N TYR A 57 11.63 -4.44 10.13
CA TYR A 57 12.97 -5.04 10.09
C TYR A 57 12.97 -6.29 10.98
N LEU A 58 13.50 -7.39 10.42
CA LEU A 58 13.64 -8.75 10.99
C LEU A 58 12.34 -9.56 11.14
N PRO A 59 12.42 -10.92 11.09
CA PRO A 59 11.27 -11.77 10.76
C PRO A 59 10.16 -11.58 11.79
N ASP A 60 8.91 -11.54 11.31
CA ASP A 60 7.63 -11.60 12.05
C ASP A 60 7.62 -12.76 13.09
N ALA A 61 8.43 -12.68 14.13
CA ALA A 61 8.68 -13.76 15.07
C ALA A 61 8.59 -13.19 16.49
N GLY A 62 7.42 -13.35 17.09
CA GLY A 62 7.16 -12.93 18.46
C GLY A 62 5.67 -12.96 18.79
N SER A 63 5.36 -13.27 20.04
CA SER A 63 4.00 -13.20 20.58
C SER A 63 3.46 -11.77 20.53
N GLU A 64 4.33 -10.77 20.76
CA GLU A 64 3.98 -9.34 20.75
C GLU A 64 3.43 -8.86 19.40
N TRP A 65 4.01 -9.30 18.28
CA TRP A 65 3.50 -8.98 16.95
C TRP A 65 2.14 -9.61 16.67
N THR A 66 1.94 -10.83 17.17
CA THR A 66 0.64 -11.52 17.09
C THR A 66 -0.41 -10.77 17.91
N TYR A 67 -0.06 -10.28 19.09
CA TYR A 67 -0.93 -9.43 19.90
C TYR A 67 -1.20 -8.07 19.25
N ALA A 68 -0.20 -7.43 18.64
CA ALA A 68 -0.39 -6.18 17.91
C ALA A 68 -1.34 -6.35 16.71
N LYS A 69 -1.18 -7.43 15.94
CA LYS A 69 -2.11 -7.79 14.85
C LYS A 69 -3.51 -8.09 15.36
N GLN A 70 -3.64 -8.80 16.48
CA GLN A 70 -4.95 -9.10 17.06
C GLN A 70 -5.61 -7.84 17.62
N ALA A 71 -4.86 -6.96 18.27
CA ALA A 71 -5.33 -5.66 18.76
C ALA A 71 -5.74 -4.76 17.60
N LEU A 72 -4.95 -4.72 16.52
CA LEU A 72 -5.28 -4.05 15.26
C LEU A 72 -6.59 -4.59 14.68
N ARG A 73 -6.73 -5.91 14.52
CA ARG A 73 -7.98 -6.54 14.06
C ARG A 73 -9.16 -6.23 14.97
N THR A 74 -8.95 -6.17 16.28
CA THR A 74 -10.03 -5.90 17.25
C THR A 74 -10.43 -4.43 17.25
N ALA A 75 -9.46 -3.52 17.13
CA ALA A 75 -9.69 -2.09 17.16
C ALA A 75 -10.20 -1.55 15.81
N LEU A 76 -9.63 -2.05 14.71
CA LEU A 76 -10.05 -1.70 13.36
C LEU A 76 -11.24 -2.52 12.87
N GLY A 77 -11.45 -3.78 13.29
CA GLY A 77 -12.54 -4.63 12.81
C GLY A 77 -12.74 -4.55 11.28
N LYS A 78 -14.01 -4.46 10.85
CA LYS A 78 -14.40 -3.99 9.50
C LYS A 78 -14.24 -2.46 9.32
N SER A 79 -13.99 -1.72 10.40
CA SER A 79 -14.00 -0.26 10.54
C SER A 79 -12.89 0.51 9.80
N VAL A 80 -12.03 -0.15 9.01
CA VAL A 80 -11.30 0.56 7.93
C VAL A 80 -12.28 1.16 6.90
N CYS A 81 -13.58 0.83 6.98
CA CYS A 81 -14.72 1.54 6.37
C CYS A 81 -14.53 3.06 6.23
N GLY A 82 -14.12 3.76 7.29
CA GLY A 82 -13.95 5.21 7.26
C GLY A 82 -12.79 5.63 6.34
N SER A 83 -11.65 4.95 6.44
CA SER A 83 -10.46 5.22 5.62
C SER A 83 -10.64 4.77 4.16
N ARG A 84 -11.32 3.64 3.89
CA ARG A 84 -11.62 3.19 2.52
C ARG A 84 -12.61 4.13 1.82
N ALA A 85 -13.67 4.55 2.52
CA ALA A 85 -14.68 5.44 1.97
C ALA A 85 -14.07 6.81 1.69
N GLU A 86 -13.26 7.30 2.62
CA GLU A 86 -12.50 8.53 2.45
C GLU A 86 -11.51 8.46 1.30
N PHE A 87 -10.72 7.38 1.21
CA PHE A 87 -9.84 7.13 0.09
C PHE A 87 -10.62 7.20 -1.24
N CYS A 88 -11.65 6.38 -1.41
CA CYS A 88 -12.43 6.36 -2.65
C CYS A 88 -13.13 7.70 -2.93
N MET A 89 -13.68 8.38 -1.92
CA MET A 89 -14.33 9.69 -2.10
C MET A 89 -13.35 10.80 -2.48
N LEU A 90 -12.20 10.90 -1.80
CA LEU A 90 -11.19 11.91 -2.10
C LEU A 90 -10.69 11.78 -3.54
N PHE A 91 -10.58 10.55 -4.04
CA PHE A 91 -10.18 10.29 -5.42
C PHE A 91 -11.34 10.26 -6.43
N ALA A 92 -12.58 10.02 -5.99
CA ALA A 92 -13.79 10.18 -6.80
C ALA A 92 -14.08 11.65 -7.13
N LYS A 93 -13.84 12.55 -6.17
CA LYS A 93 -13.96 14.00 -6.34
C LYS A 93 -12.88 14.60 -7.25
N GLY A 94 -11.89 13.80 -7.65
CA GLY A 94 -10.79 14.23 -8.51
C GLY A 94 -9.90 15.22 -7.78
N ALA A 95 -9.28 14.79 -6.68
CA ALA A 95 -8.33 15.55 -5.87
C ALA A 95 -7.31 16.29 -6.75
N SER A 96 -7.68 17.49 -7.18
CA SER A 96 -6.80 18.35 -7.94
C SER A 96 -5.75 18.92 -6.99
N LEU A 97 -4.51 19.06 -7.46
CA LEU A 97 -3.42 19.69 -6.70
C LEU A 97 -3.78 21.10 -6.18
N GLY A 98 -4.85 21.73 -6.68
CA GLY A 98 -5.36 23.02 -6.21
C GLY A 98 -6.08 23.01 -4.86
N GLN A 99 -6.50 21.85 -4.35
CA GLN A 99 -7.08 21.69 -2.99
C GLN A 99 -6.10 20.91 -2.11
N CYS A 100 -5.03 21.59 -1.69
CA CYS A 100 -3.88 20.99 -0.97
C CYS A 100 -4.30 20.13 0.25
N GLY A 101 -5.35 20.51 0.98
CA GLY A 101 -5.84 19.76 2.15
C GLY A 101 -6.36 18.37 1.82
N ASP A 102 -7.24 18.25 0.82
CA ASP A 102 -7.85 16.98 0.42
C ASP A 102 -6.83 16.04 -0.20
N PHE A 103 -5.87 16.57 -0.98
CA PHE A 103 -4.82 15.78 -1.60
C PHE A 103 -3.83 15.21 -0.56
N VAL A 104 -3.35 16.03 0.37
CA VAL A 104 -2.47 15.59 1.46
C VAL A 104 -3.16 14.54 2.32
N ARG A 105 -4.45 14.73 2.58
CA ARG A 105 -5.26 13.77 3.33
C ARG A 105 -5.43 12.45 2.58
N ALA A 106 -5.63 12.50 1.27
CA ALA A 106 -5.73 11.31 0.43
C ALA A 106 -4.40 10.55 0.38
N ALA A 107 -3.27 11.25 0.24
CA ALA A 107 -1.93 10.66 0.30
C ALA A 107 -1.65 9.97 1.64
N ARG A 108 -1.97 10.61 2.77
CA ARG A 108 -1.85 10.00 4.10
C ARG A 108 -2.76 8.78 4.26
N THR A 109 -3.97 8.83 3.70
CA THR A 109 -4.91 7.70 3.73
C THR A 109 -4.36 6.52 2.94
N ALA A 110 -3.81 6.76 1.75
CA ALA A 110 -3.16 5.73 0.93
C ALA A 110 -1.98 5.10 1.67
N HIS A 111 -1.13 5.93 2.29
CA HIS A 111 0.02 5.47 3.07
C HIS A 111 -0.40 4.60 4.26
N LEU A 112 -1.39 5.04 5.03
CA LEU A 112 -1.94 4.26 6.15
C LEU A 112 -2.50 2.91 5.68
N LEU A 113 -3.29 2.90 4.60
CA LEU A 113 -3.87 1.66 4.06
C LEU A 113 -2.78 0.69 3.60
N ARG A 114 -1.74 1.20 2.93
CA ARG A 114 -0.57 0.41 2.56
C ARG A 114 0.13 -0.17 3.80
N ALA A 115 0.41 0.67 4.81
CA ALA A 115 1.13 0.23 6.00
C ALA A 115 0.34 -0.84 6.77
N ILE A 116 -1.00 -0.68 6.89
CA ILE A 116 -1.90 -1.72 7.42
C ILE A 116 -1.82 -2.98 6.56
N ALA A 117 -1.81 -2.87 5.23
CA ALA A 117 -1.73 -4.02 4.34
C ALA A 117 -0.41 -4.80 4.48
N GLU A 118 0.70 -4.09 4.69
CA GLU A 118 2.00 -4.71 4.93
C GLU A 118 2.06 -5.44 6.28
N MET A 119 1.40 -4.92 7.31
CA MET A 119 1.22 -5.62 8.57
C MET A 119 0.31 -6.84 8.40
N ASP A 120 -0.88 -6.61 7.84
CA ASP A 120 -1.93 -7.61 7.68
C ASP A 120 -2.88 -7.29 6.50
N HIS A 121 -2.53 -7.81 5.33
CA HIS A 121 -3.29 -7.64 4.10
C HIS A 121 -4.75 -8.10 4.17
N GLN A 122 -5.09 -9.07 5.03
CA GLN A 122 -6.47 -9.57 5.13
C GLN A 122 -7.44 -8.50 5.62
N ILE A 123 -7.00 -7.60 6.51
CA ILE A 123 -7.83 -6.49 6.99
C ILE A 123 -8.25 -5.58 5.85
N VAL A 124 -7.31 -5.29 4.95
CA VAL A 124 -7.56 -4.47 3.76
C VAL A 124 -8.43 -5.22 2.77
N GLN A 125 -8.20 -6.52 2.54
CA GLN A 125 -9.04 -7.31 1.65
C GLN A 125 -10.48 -7.43 2.13
N GLU A 126 -10.71 -7.67 3.42
CA GLU A 126 -12.04 -7.68 4.01
C GLU A 126 -12.72 -6.32 3.85
N ALA A 127 -11.98 -5.23 4.07
CA ALA A 127 -12.49 -3.89 3.89
C ALA A 127 -12.86 -3.59 2.42
N PHE A 128 -12.04 -3.99 1.46
CA PHE A 128 -12.32 -3.72 0.04
C PHE A 128 -13.24 -4.74 -0.61
N GLY A 129 -13.43 -5.93 -0.03
CA GLY A 129 -14.29 -7.00 -0.57
C GLY A 129 -15.77 -6.90 -0.25
N GLU A 130 -16.18 -5.92 0.56
CA GLU A 130 -17.58 -5.71 0.88
C GLU A 130 -18.30 -4.86 -0.18
N GLY A 131 -19.54 -5.21 -0.54
CA GLY A 131 -20.42 -4.36 -1.35
C GLY A 131 -19.81 -3.92 -2.70
N GLY A 132 -20.09 -2.68 -3.11
CA GLY A 132 -19.59 -2.07 -4.36
C GLY A 132 -18.16 -1.52 -4.28
N TRP A 133 -17.48 -1.68 -3.14
CA TRP A 133 -16.15 -1.09 -2.89
C TRP A 133 -15.04 -1.54 -3.87
N PRO A 134 -14.99 -2.80 -4.35
CA PRO A 134 -13.98 -3.18 -5.32
C PRO A 134 -14.04 -2.33 -6.61
N LEU A 135 -15.24 -2.02 -7.08
CA LEU A 135 -15.44 -1.22 -8.30
C LEU A 135 -15.05 0.24 -8.07
N GLU A 136 -15.41 0.82 -6.93
CA GLU A 136 -15.01 2.18 -6.55
C GLU A 136 -13.50 2.30 -6.41
N PHE A 137 -12.85 1.32 -5.76
CA PHE A 137 -11.40 1.26 -5.62
C PHE A 137 -10.72 1.17 -6.99
N ARG A 138 -11.20 0.28 -7.87
CA ARG A 138 -10.71 0.15 -9.23
C ARG A 138 -10.79 1.48 -10.00
N ALA A 139 -11.91 2.19 -9.89
CA ALA A 139 -12.10 3.49 -10.55
C ALA A 139 -11.17 4.58 -9.97
N ALA A 140 -11.00 4.60 -8.64
CA ALA A 140 -10.07 5.50 -7.97
C ALA A 140 -8.63 5.26 -8.40
N VAL A 141 -8.18 4.00 -8.46
CA VAL A 141 -6.84 3.61 -8.90
C VAL A 141 -6.58 4.07 -10.34
N ALA A 142 -7.49 3.76 -11.27
CA ALA A 142 -7.32 4.12 -12.68
C ALA A 142 -7.21 5.64 -12.87
N ARG A 143 -8.02 6.41 -12.12
CA ARG A 143 -7.99 7.87 -12.16
C ARG A 143 -6.70 8.44 -11.59
N LEU A 144 -6.27 7.94 -10.43
CA LEU A 144 -5.04 8.35 -9.76
C LEU A 144 -3.81 8.13 -10.62
N LEU A 145 -3.66 6.94 -11.20
CA LEU A 145 -2.55 6.65 -12.10
C LEU A 145 -2.56 7.59 -13.31
N SER A 146 -3.74 7.86 -13.88
CA SER A 146 -3.86 8.76 -15.04
C SER A 146 -3.52 10.22 -14.72
N GLN A 147 -3.78 10.68 -13.48
CA GLN A 147 -3.61 12.08 -13.08
C GLN A 147 -2.24 12.37 -12.45
N HIS A 148 -1.65 11.39 -11.75
CA HIS A 148 -0.54 11.63 -10.83
C HIS A 148 0.70 10.76 -11.13
N ALA A 149 0.60 9.76 -12.01
CA ALA A 149 1.80 9.06 -12.46
C ALA A 149 2.68 10.05 -13.24
N PRO A 150 3.96 10.25 -12.85
CA PRO A 150 4.85 11.17 -13.53
C PRO A 150 5.01 10.74 -14.99
N ASN A 151 4.60 11.62 -15.91
CA ASN A 151 4.84 11.45 -17.34
C ASN A 151 6.11 12.20 -17.74
N GLU A 152 6.92 11.64 -18.64
CA GLU A 152 8.20 12.21 -19.09
C GLU A 152 8.10 13.63 -19.71
N LYS A 153 6.88 14.13 -19.95
CA LYS A 153 6.65 15.44 -20.58
C LYS A 153 6.80 16.65 -19.64
N GLU A 154 6.97 16.47 -18.33
CA GLU A 154 7.18 17.60 -17.41
C GLU A 154 8.67 17.96 -17.29
N ALA A 155 9.22 18.53 -18.36
CA ALA A 155 10.43 19.36 -18.25
C ALA A 155 10.04 20.68 -17.54
N PRO A 156 10.73 21.10 -16.47
CA PRO A 156 10.31 22.26 -15.69
C PRO A 156 10.62 23.55 -16.46
N ARG A 157 9.60 24.14 -17.09
CA ARG A 157 9.62 25.55 -17.48
C ARG A 157 8.61 26.29 -16.62
N THR A 158 9.07 26.87 -15.50
CA THR A 158 8.76 28.25 -15.06
C THR A 158 9.30 28.57 -13.66
N THR A 159 10.10 29.64 -13.60
CA THR A 159 10.29 30.65 -12.52
C THR A 159 10.56 30.22 -11.06
N ALA A 160 11.73 30.66 -10.57
CA ALA A 160 12.44 30.19 -9.38
C ALA A 160 11.84 30.47 -7.98
N LEU A 161 10.64 31.05 -7.87
CA LEU A 161 10.01 31.36 -6.57
C LEU A 161 8.79 30.48 -6.24
N HIS A 162 8.26 29.71 -7.20
CA HIS A 162 7.16 28.74 -6.99
C HIS A 162 7.64 27.29 -6.81
N LEU A 163 8.95 27.05 -6.91
CA LEU A 163 9.56 25.72 -6.99
C LEU A 163 9.45 24.89 -5.70
N SER A 164 9.39 25.50 -4.51
CA SER A 164 9.42 24.74 -3.25
C SER A 164 8.12 23.99 -3.00
N ASN A 165 6.97 24.66 -3.16
CA ASN A 165 5.66 24.05 -2.96
C ASN A 165 5.36 23.06 -4.09
N GLN A 166 5.70 23.42 -5.33
CA GLN A 166 5.48 22.54 -6.48
C GLN A 166 6.31 21.24 -6.42
N ARG A 167 7.54 21.29 -5.89
CA ARG A 167 8.37 20.09 -5.66
C ARG A 167 7.85 19.22 -4.51
N LEU A 168 7.35 19.84 -3.44
CA LEU A 168 6.72 19.12 -2.33
C LEU A 168 5.45 18.40 -2.81
N ASP A 169 4.62 19.08 -3.59
CA ASP A 169 3.41 18.52 -4.20
C ASP A 169 3.74 17.34 -5.13
N GLN A 170 4.81 17.46 -5.93
CA GLN A 170 5.26 16.38 -6.83
C GLN A 170 5.82 15.18 -6.06
N THR A 171 6.59 15.40 -4.99
CA THR A 171 7.14 14.32 -4.15
C THR A 171 6.04 13.58 -3.39
N LEU A 172 5.06 14.31 -2.86
CA LEU A 172 3.89 13.75 -2.21
C LEU A 172 3.02 12.96 -3.19
N SER A 173 2.82 13.49 -4.40
CA SER A 173 2.11 12.83 -5.48
C SER A 173 2.78 11.53 -5.89
N GLU A 174 4.10 11.53 -6.06
CA GLU A 174 4.86 10.32 -6.38
C GLU A 174 4.74 9.27 -5.26
N THR A 175 4.90 9.69 -4.00
CA THR A 175 4.78 8.80 -2.84
C THR A 175 3.39 8.15 -2.77
N MET A 176 2.33 8.95 -2.96
CA MET A 176 0.96 8.45 -2.99
C MET A 176 0.71 7.44 -4.11
N VAL A 177 1.27 7.67 -5.31
CA VAL A 177 1.17 6.72 -6.42
C VAL A 177 1.91 5.42 -6.10
N LEU A 178 3.09 5.50 -5.49
CA LEU A 178 3.80 4.29 -5.04
C LEU A 178 2.98 3.52 -4.02
N ASP A 179 2.38 4.21 -3.04
CA ASP A 179 1.56 3.58 -2.03
C ASP A 179 0.32 2.91 -2.61
N LEU A 180 -0.30 3.57 -3.57
CA LEU A 180 -1.44 3.04 -4.32
C LEU A 180 -1.09 1.74 -5.05
N ILE A 181 0.03 1.73 -5.78
CA ILE A 181 0.47 0.56 -6.54
C ILE A 181 0.67 -0.63 -5.60
N VAL A 182 1.39 -0.43 -4.49
CA VAL A 182 1.60 -1.47 -3.48
C VAL A 182 0.28 -1.94 -2.87
N LEU A 183 -0.62 -1.00 -2.56
CA LEU A 183 -1.93 -1.30 -1.99
C LEU A 183 -2.78 -2.17 -2.94
N VAL A 184 -2.77 -1.88 -4.25
CA VAL A 184 -3.44 -2.74 -5.26
C VAL A 184 -2.92 -4.17 -5.15
N GLY A 185 -1.60 -4.35 -5.06
CA GLY A 185 -0.99 -5.66 -4.91
C GLY A 185 -1.52 -6.42 -3.68
N PHE A 186 -1.62 -5.77 -2.52
CA PHE A 186 -2.15 -6.40 -1.32
C PHE A 186 -3.66 -6.64 -1.34
N VAL A 187 -4.44 -5.80 -2.01
CA VAL A 187 -5.89 -6.01 -2.18
C VAL A 187 -6.15 -7.28 -2.99
N VAL A 188 -5.31 -7.60 -3.98
CA VAL A 188 -5.57 -8.72 -4.90
C VAL A 188 -4.80 -10.00 -4.57
N VAL A 189 -3.68 -9.92 -3.84
CA VAL A 189 -2.80 -11.09 -3.61
C VAL A 189 -3.56 -12.26 -2.98
N ASN A 190 -3.43 -13.45 -3.56
CA ASN A 190 -4.09 -14.67 -3.09
C ASN A 190 -5.62 -14.58 -2.94
N ASN A 191 -6.28 -13.60 -3.56
CA ASN A 191 -7.73 -13.39 -3.44
C ASN A 191 -8.39 -13.39 -4.83
N PRO A 192 -8.88 -14.54 -5.32
CA PRO A 192 -9.45 -14.65 -6.66
C PRO A 192 -10.68 -13.75 -6.90
N GLN A 193 -11.51 -13.53 -5.88
CA GLN A 193 -12.73 -12.71 -6.00
C GLN A 193 -12.39 -11.22 -6.20
N LEU A 194 -11.45 -10.71 -5.41
CA LEU A 194 -10.94 -9.34 -5.58
C LEU A 194 -10.12 -9.21 -6.86
N GLN A 195 -9.30 -10.20 -7.21
CA GLN A 195 -8.62 -10.24 -8.51
C GLN A 195 -9.60 -10.15 -9.66
N GLU A 196 -10.72 -10.87 -9.58
CA GLU A 196 -11.73 -10.86 -10.61
C GLU A 196 -12.26 -9.45 -10.84
N THR A 197 -12.74 -8.81 -9.78
CA THR A 197 -13.41 -7.50 -9.86
C THR A 197 -12.43 -6.36 -10.17
N ILE A 198 -11.24 -6.37 -9.57
CA ILE A 198 -10.22 -5.32 -9.78
C ILE A 198 -9.58 -5.41 -11.17
N CYS A 199 -9.35 -6.62 -11.66
CA CYS A 199 -8.69 -6.84 -12.97
C CYS A 199 -9.68 -6.90 -14.14
N GLU A 200 -10.98 -7.00 -13.89
CA GLU A 200 -11.99 -6.95 -14.94
C GLU A 200 -11.82 -5.68 -15.79
N GLY A 201 -12.15 -5.71 -17.09
CA GLY A 201 -12.12 -4.54 -17.98
C GLY A 201 -10.77 -3.84 -18.19
N TRP A 202 -9.63 -4.51 -17.94
CA TRP A 202 -8.25 -4.15 -18.32
C TRP A 202 -7.69 -2.80 -17.79
N SER A 203 -8.49 -1.91 -17.22
CA SER A 203 -8.10 -0.52 -16.95
C SER A 203 -6.94 -0.36 -15.96
N VAL A 204 -6.90 -1.16 -14.87
CA VAL A 204 -5.83 -1.10 -13.86
C VAL A 204 -4.55 -1.72 -14.39
N ILE A 205 -4.64 -2.92 -14.99
CA ILE A 205 -3.49 -3.62 -15.56
C ILE A 205 -2.85 -2.79 -16.66
N LYS A 206 -3.66 -2.25 -17.58
CA LYS A 206 -3.20 -1.37 -18.64
C LYS A 206 -2.50 -0.15 -18.06
N ALA A 207 -3.12 0.55 -17.12
CA ALA A 207 -2.53 1.74 -16.50
C ALA A 207 -1.16 1.45 -15.87
N LEU A 208 -1.00 0.31 -15.19
CA LEU A 208 0.27 -0.11 -14.59
C LEU A 208 1.32 -0.50 -15.64
N CYS A 209 0.92 -1.21 -16.70
CA CYS A 209 1.85 -1.65 -17.75
C CYS A 209 2.30 -0.50 -18.66
N THR A 210 1.48 0.55 -18.81
CA THR A 210 1.79 1.73 -19.62
C THR A 210 2.56 2.82 -18.87
N LEU A 211 2.99 2.57 -17.63
CA LEU A 211 3.85 3.51 -16.91
C LEU A 211 5.18 3.70 -17.66
N PRO A 212 5.79 4.92 -17.63
CA PRO A 212 7.03 5.17 -18.35
C PRO A 212 8.18 4.24 -17.92
N ALA A 213 9.11 3.95 -18.84
CA ALA A 213 10.18 2.97 -18.61
C ALA A 213 11.08 3.27 -17.38
N ASN A 214 11.22 4.55 -17.00
CA ASN A 214 11.96 4.95 -15.80
C ASN A 214 11.40 4.37 -14.49
N TRP A 215 10.14 3.90 -14.48
CA TRP A 215 9.53 3.18 -13.38
C TRP A 215 10.14 1.81 -13.13
N LEU A 216 10.75 1.20 -14.14
CA LEU A 216 11.44 -0.08 -14.02
C LEU A 216 12.89 0.08 -13.53
N VAL A 217 13.47 1.28 -13.73
CA VAL A 217 14.88 1.56 -13.42
C VAL A 217 15.07 2.04 -11.99
N SER A 218 14.18 2.90 -11.48
CA SER A 218 14.27 3.40 -10.11
C SER A 218 13.90 2.31 -9.11
N GLN A 219 14.77 2.06 -8.12
CA GLN A 219 14.54 1.04 -7.09
C GLN A 219 13.20 1.23 -6.36
N ALA A 220 12.85 2.47 -5.98
CA ALA A 220 11.59 2.73 -5.27
C ALA A 220 10.36 2.39 -6.14
N ARG A 221 10.41 2.75 -7.44
CA ARG A 221 9.32 2.54 -8.39
C ARG A 221 9.19 1.07 -8.78
N SER A 222 10.31 0.41 -9.06
CA SER A 222 10.32 -1.01 -9.45
C SER A 222 9.93 -1.91 -8.28
N HIS A 223 10.33 -1.58 -7.05
CA HIS A 223 9.93 -2.31 -5.84
C HIS A 223 8.45 -2.10 -5.47
N ALA A 224 7.79 -1.07 -5.99
CA ALA A 224 6.34 -0.94 -5.91
C ALA A 224 5.63 -1.69 -7.05
N LEU A 225 6.08 -1.45 -8.29
CA LEU A 225 5.43 -1.92 -9.50
C LEU A 225 5.58 -3.44 -9.73
N LEU A 226 6.80 -3.97 -9.69
CA LEU A 226 7.07 -5.36 -10.08
C LEU A 226 6.37 -6.37 -9.15
N PRO A 227 6.44 -6.25 -7.80
CA PRO A 227 5.67 -7.12 -6.91
C PRO A 227 4.17 -7.08 -7.17
N THR A 228 3.63 -5.90 -7.51
CA THR A 228 2.21 -5.71 -7.78
C THR A 228 1.80 -6.41 -9.07
N LEU A 229 2.60 -6.28 -10.14
CA LEU A 229 2.37 -6.99 -11.40
C LEU A 229 2.45 -8.51 -11.20
N ILE A 230 3.38 -9.01 -10.37
CA ILE A 230 3.48 -10.43 -10.04
C ILE A 230 2.22 -10.92 -9.28
N ALA A 231 1.69 -10.12 -8.35
CA ALA A 231 0.45 -10.45 -7.65
C ALA A 231 -0.74 -10.51 -8.62
N LEU A 232 -0.82 -9.57 -9.58
CA LEU A 232 -1.86 -9.53 -10.61
C LEU A 232 -1.74 -10.71 -11.59
N SER A 233 -0.52 -11.14 -11.92
CA SER A 233 -0.28 -12.24 -12.86
C SER A 233 -0.60 -13.63 -12.30
N GLU A 234 -1.05 -13.76 -11.05
CA GLU A 234 -1.56 -15.04 -10.52
C GLU A 234 -2.84 -15.51 -11.24
N ARG A 235 -3.59 -14.58 -11.85
CA ARG A 235 -4.74 -14.89 -12.70
C ARG A 235 -4.28 -15.05 -14.16
N PRO A 236 -4.61 -16.16 -14.85
CA PRO A 236 -4.16 -16.40 -16.22
C PRO A 236 -4.54 -15.29 -17.22
N ALA A 237 -5.76 -14.75 -17.12
CA ALA A 237 -6.21 -13.66 -17.98
C ALA A 237 -5.38 -12.38 -17.76
N SER A 238 -5.05 -12.06 -16.51
CA SER A 238 -4.19 -10.93 -16.16
C SER A 238 -2.75 -11.16 -16.61
N ALA A 239 -2.22 -12.37 -16.46
CA ALA A 239 -0.90 -12.73 -16.94
C ALA A 239 -0.78 -12.56 -18.46
N ALA A 240 -1.78 -12.99 -19.23
CA ALA A 240 -1.81 -12.79 -20.67
C ALA A 240 -1.82 -11.31 -21.06
N ALA A 241 -2.60 -10.48 -20.35
CA ALA A 241 -2.67 -9.04 -20.58
C ALA A 241 -1.38 -8.29 -20.17
N ILE A 242 -0.67 -8.78 -19.15
CA ILE A 242 0.65 -8.25 -18.78
C ILE A 242 1.69 -8.67 -19.82
N ALA A 243 1.67 -9.93 -20.26
CA ALA A 243 2.59 -10.46 -21.25
C ALA A 243 2.51 -9.77 -22.62
N SER A 244 1.37 -9.15 -22.96
CA SER A 244 1.23 -8.35 -24.18
C SER A 244 1.90 -6.98 -24.10
N GLU A 245 2.21 -6.48 -22.91
CA GLU A 245 2.73 -5.12 -22.68
C GLU A 245 4.14 -5.12 -22.05
N LEU A 246 4.48 -6.14 -21.26
CA LEU A 246 5.71 -6.24 -20.48
C LEU A 246 6.29 -7.66 -20.54
N SER A 247 7.61 -7.77 -20.36
CA SER A 247 8.28 -9.07 -20.31
C SER A 247 7.95 -9.84 -19.03
N MET A 248 7.33 -11.01 -19.18
CA MET A 248 7.09 -11.93 -18.05
C MET A 248 8.39 -12.46 -17.45
N THR A 249 9.45 -12.61 -18.26
CA THR A 249 10.76 -13.07 -17.76
C THR A 249 11.37 -12.09 -16.77
N MET A 250 11.17 -10.78 -16.97
CA MET A 250 11.61 -9.74 -16.03
C MET A 250 10.92 -9.88 -14.68
N LEU A 251 9.63 -10.22 -14.68
CA LEU A 251 8.88 -10.43 -13.44
C LEU A 251 9.37 -11.70 -12.71
N GLU A 252 9.70 -12.75 -13.45
CA GLU A 252 10.27 -13.99 -12.91
C GLU A 252 11.66 -13.76 -12.31
N GLU A 253 12.56 -13.11 -13.05
CA GLU A 253 13.91 -12.75 -12.59
C GLU A 253 13.84 -11.87 -11.33
N PHE A 254 12.97 -10.86 -11.32
CA PHE A 254 12.76 -10.04 -10.14
C PHE A 254 12.23 -10.87 -8.97
N TYR A 255 11.23 -11.73 -9.19
CA TYR A 255 10.65 -12.57 -8.13
C TYR A 255 11.67 -13.51 -7.48
N GLU A 256 12.68 -13.96 -8.23
CA GLU A 256 13.76 -14.82 -7.75
C GLU A 256 14.89 -14.05 -7.06
N SER A 257 15.03 -12.75 -7.34
CA SER A 257 16.11 -11.92 -6.78
C SER A 257 16.12 -11.91 -5.24
N PRO A 258 17.32 -11.83 -4.60
CA PRO A 258 17.45 -11.67 -3.16
C PRO A 258 16.76 -10.42 -2.60
N GLU A 259 16.75 -9.34 -3.38
CA GLU A 259 16.12 -8.07 -3.04
C GLU A 259 14.61 -8.21 -2.93
N ALA A 260 13.99 -8.91 -3.89
CA ALA A 260 12.55 -9.17 -3.87
C ALA A 260 12.12 -10.02 -2.67
N GLN A 261 12.99 -10.92 -2.17
CA GLN A 261 12.67 -11.74 -0.98
C GLN A 261 12.44 -10.91 0.29
N LYS A 262 12.98 -9.69 0.32
CA LYS A 262 12.79 -8.75 1.44
C LYS A 262 11.46 -8.03 1.36
N ILE A 263 10.80 -8.03 0.21
CA ILE A 263 9.54 -7.32 -0.02
C ILE A 263 8.37 -8.12 0.55
N LYS A 264 7.56 -7.46 1.40
CA LYS A 264 6.45 -8.11 2.09
C LYS A 264 5.42 -8.74 1.14
N LEU A 265 5.06 -8.04 0.07
CA LEU A 265 4.11 -8.57 -0.92
C LEU A 265 4.62 -9.87 -1.58
N ILE A 266 5.91 -9.95 -1.92
CA ILE A 266 6.53 -11.16 -2.48
C ILE A 266 6.47 -12.32 -1.47
N GLN A 267 6.72 -12.05 -0.20
CA GLN A 267 6.60 -13.04 0.86
C GLN A 267 5.16 -13.59 0.98
N VAL A 268 4.15 -12.72 0.87
CA VAL A 268 2.73 -13.13 0.89
C VAL A 268 2.37 -13.96 -0.34
N ILE A 269 2.82 -13.57 -1.54
CA ILE A 269 2.65 -14.36 -2.77
C ILE A 269 3.24 -15.77 -2.58
N LYS A 270 4.47 -15.86 -2.05
CA LYS A 270 5.14 -17.14 -1.76
C LYS A 270 4.33 -18.02 -0.81
N GLN A 271 3.84 -17.45 0.29
CA GLN A 271 3.00 -18.16 1.26
C GLN A 271 1.69 -18.68 0.65
N GLY A 272 1.13 -17.95 -0.31
CA GLY A 272 -0.07 -18.39 -1.04
C GLY A 272 0.22 -19.55 -1.99
N ARG A 273 1.33 -19.48 -2.72
CA ARG A 273 1.76 -20.56 -3.63
C ARG A 273 2.08 -21.86 -2.88
N THR A 274 2.73 -21.77 -1.70
CA THR A 274 3.01 -22.95 -0.87
C THR A 274 1.74 -23.56 -0.28
N LYS A 275 0.71 -22.77 0.05
CA LYS A 275 -0.59 -23.28 0.47
C LYS A 275 -1.37 -23.96 -0.67
N LYS A 276 -1.07 -23.66 -1.93
CA LYS A 276 -1.73 -24.21 -3.12
C LYS A 276 -1.12 -25.54 -3.63
N GLY A 277 -0.07 -26.10 -3.00
CA GLY A 277 0.44 -27.45 -3.36
C GLY A 277 1.05 -28.23 -2.18
N PRO A 278 1.11 -29.58 -2.20
CA PRO A 278 0.57 -30.56 -3.14
C PRO A 278 -0.63 -31.33 -2.53
N GLY A 279 -1.86 -31.08 -2.97
CA GLY A 279 -3.00 -31.80 -2.38
C GLY A 279 -4.39 -31.57 -2.98
N LYS A 280 -4.53 -30.91 -4.12
CA LYS A 280 -5.81 -30.86 -4.84
C LYS A 280 -5.56 -30.93 -6.35
N LYS A 281 -5.48 -32.15 -6.85
CA LYS A 281 -5.97 -32.50 -8.20
C LYS A 281 -7.40 -32.99 -8.03
#